data_AF-A0A8I0H261-F1
#
_entry.id   AF-A0A8I0H261-F1
#
_cell.length_a   1.000
_cell.length_b   1.000
_cell.length_c   1.000
_cell.angle_alpha   90.00
_cell.angle_beta   90.00
_cell.angle_gamma   90.00
#
_symmetry.space_group_name_H-M   'P 1'
#
loop_
_entity.id
_entity.type
_entity.pdbx_description
1 polymer ?
#
loop_
_entity_poly.entity_id
_entity_poly.type
_entity_poly.pdbx_seq_one_letter_code
_entity_poly.pdbx_strand_id
1 'polypeptide(L)' 'MRKKALLMILDGWGIGDQGKDDVIFNTPTPYWDSLLAAYPHSELQASGENVGLPDGQMGNSEVGHLNIGAGRIVYQ' A
#
# COMPACT_ATOMS: atom_id res chain seq x y z
N MET A 1 -27.69 14.69 1.65
CA MET A 1 -26.69 14.20 2.64
C MET A 1 -25.36 14.00 1.94
N ARG A 2 -24.26 14.50 2.51
CA ARG A 2 -22.91 14.29 1.96
C ARG A 2 -22.45 12.87 2.33
N LYS A 3 -22.03 12.07 1.33
CA LYS A 3 -21.43 10.76 1.59
C LYS A 3 -20.06 10.98 2.24
N LYS A 4 -19.81 10.31 3.36
CA LYS A 4 -18.51 10.33 4.04
C LYS A 4 -17.58 9.32 3.35
N ALA A 5 -16.31 9.64 3.27
CA ALA A 5 -15.25 8.75 2.80
C ALA A 5 -14.23 8.56 3.93
N LEU A 6 -13.61 7.39 3.98
CA LEU A 6 -12.53 7.04 4.90
C LEU A 6 -11.34 6.57 4.06
N LEU A 7 -10.18 7.18 4.29
CA LEU A 7 -8.90 6.67 3.82
C LEU A 7 -8.18 6.06 5.04
N MET A 8 -7.78 4.79 4.93
CA MET A 8 -7.04 4.07 5.95
C MET A 8 -5.71 3.61 5.35
N ILE A 9 -4.60 3.97 5.99
CA ILE A 9 -3.25 3.60 5.57
C ILE A 9 -2.74 2.56 6.57
N LEU A 10 -2.48 1.34 6.10
CA LEU A 10 -1.83 0.29 6.87
C LEU A 10 -0.33 0.41 6.64
N ASP A 11 0.37 1.16 7.49
CA ASP A 11 1.79 1.47 7.30
C ASP A 11 2.65 0.18 7.38
N GLY A 12 3.48 -0.04 6.37
CA GLY A 12 4.27 -1.27 6.22
C GLY A 12 3.49 -2.53 5.77
N TRP A 13 2.22 -2.41 5.35
CA TRP A 13 1.43 -3.54 4.85
C TRP A 13 1.56 -3.71 3.34
N GLY A 14 2.48 -4.58 2.90
CA GLY A 14 2.73 -4.89 1.49
C GLY A 14 2.21 -6.25 1.04
N ILE A 15 2.36 -6.53 -0.26
CA ILE A 15 2.16 -7.85 -0.86
C ILE A 15 3.56 -8.43 -1.09
N GLY A 16 3.95 -9.40 -0.26
CA GLY A 16 5.25 -10.05 -0.32
C GLY A 16 5.31 -11.20 -1.31
N ASP A 17 6.41 -11.94 -1.27
CA ASP A 17 6.68 -13.10 -2.12
C ASP A 17 6.02 -14.40 -1.61
N GLN A 18 5.25 -14.33 -0.53
CA GLN A 18 4.63 -15.48 0.14
C GLN A 18 5.65 -16.49 0.66
N GLY A 19 6.89 -16.04 0.90
CA GLY A 19 7.95 -16.80 1.54
C GLY A 19 7.68 -17.04 3.02
N LYS A 20 8.55 -17.80 3.68
CA LYS A 20 8.41 -18.14 5.11
C LYS A 20 8.49 -16.93 6.05
N ASP A 21 9.10 -15.85 5.59
CA ASP A 21 9.34 -14.58 6.27
C ASP A 21 8.31 -13.50 5.90
N ASP A 22 7.38 -13.81 5.00
CA ASP A 22 6.21 -12.97 4.73
C ASP A 22 5.19 -13.13 5.87
N VAL A 23 5.35 -12.32 6.91
CA VAL A 23 4.48 -12.38 8.10
C VAL A 23 3.03 -12.04 7.75
N ILE A 24 2.80 -11.16 6.78
CA ILE A 24 1.45 -10.75 6.37
C ILE A 24 0.72 -11.92 5.72
N PHE A 25 1.39 -12.64 4.83
CA PHE A 25 0.82 -13.82 4.18
C PHE A 25 0.66 -15.02 5.12
N ASN A 26 1.65 -15.27 5.97
CA ASN A 26 1.66 -16.47 6.84
C ASN A 26 0.78 -16.34 8.09
N THR A 27 0.36 -15.13 8.45
CA THR A 27 -0.53 -14.91 9.60
C THR A 27 -1.99 -14.91 9.12
N PRO A 28 -2.91 -15.65 9.78
CA PRO A 28 -4.32 -15.59 9.42
C PRO A 28 -4.88 -14.16 9.53
N THR A 29 -5.44 -13.64 8.44
CA THR A 29 -6.04 -12.29 8.40
C THR A 29 -7.51 -12.35 7.97
N PRO A 30 -8.38 -13.08 8.69
CA PRO A 30 -9.71 -13.47 8.21
C PRO A 30 -10.61 -12.29 7.83
N TYR A 31 -10.46 -11.14 8.49
CA TYR A 31 -11.20 -9.94 8.12
C TYR A 31 -10.66 -9.31 6.82
N TRP A 32 -9.34 -9.19 6.68
CA TRP A 32 -8.70 -8.69 5.46
C TRP A 32 -9.03 -9.58 4.25
N ASP A 33 -8.91 -10.89 4.42
CA ASP A 33 -9.28 -11.89 3.42
C ASP A 33 -10.74 -11.73 2.97
N SER A 34 -11.65 -11.50 3.92
CA SER A 34 -13.06 -11.28 3.61
C SER A 34 -13.31 -10.00 2.80
N LEU A 35 -12.52 -8.94 3.05
CA LEU A 35 -12.63 -7.68 2.31
C LEU A 35 -12.16 -7.85 0.86
N LEU A 36 -11.03 -8.54 0.65
CA LEU A 36 -10.50 -8.82 -0.68
C LEU A 36 -11.46 -9.71 -1.50
N ALA A 37 -12.12 -10.67 -0.86
CA ALA A 37 -13.09 -11.55 -1.52
C ALA A 37 -14.41 -10.83 -1.88
N ALA A 38 -14.85 -9.87 -1.05
CA ALA A 38 -16.17 -9.25 -1.18
C ALA A 38 -16.19 -7.93 -1.98
N TYR A 39 -15.07 -7.21 -2.04
CA TYR A 39 -15.02 -5.87 -2.63
C TYR A 39 -13.93 -5.74 -3.72
N PRO A 40 -14.14 -4.86 -4.72
CA PRO A 40 -13.11 -4.57 -5.71
C PRO A 40 -11.84 -4.05 -5.06
N HIS A 41 -10.70 -4.63 -5.45
CA HIS A 41 -9.37 -4.24 -4.98
C HIS A 41 -8.37 -4.26 -6.15
N SER A 42 -7.24 -3.60 -5.96
CA SER A 42 -6.13 -3.54 -6.90
C SER A 42 -4.84 -3.28 -6.13
N GLU A 43 -3.72 -3.43 -6.83
CA GLU A 43 -2.38 -3.19 -6.30
C GLU A 43 -1.80 -1.89 -6.88
N LEU A 44 -0.86 -1.28 -6.16
CA LEU A 44 -0.16 -0.07 -6.57
C LEU A 44 1.35 -0.23 -6.34
N GLN A 45 2.14 0.35 -7.22
CA GLN A 45 3.59 0.43 -7.04
C GLN A 45 3.92 1.53 -6.01
N ALA A 46 4.66 1.19 -4.96
CA ALA A 46 4.93 2.07 -3.82
C ALA A 46 6.44 2.34 -3.58
N SER A 47 7.27 2.08 -4.59
CA SER A 47 8.74 2.19 -4.52
C SER A 47 9.34 2.64 -5.85
N GLY A 48 10.62 3.01 -5.82
CA GLY A 48 11.37 3.46 -7.00
C GLY A 48 10.75 4.67 -7.69
N GLU A 49 10.87 4.69 -9.02
CA GLU A 49 10.43 5.82 -9.85
C GLU A 49 8.92 6.10 -9.74
N ASN A 50 8.12 5.07 -9.40
CA ASN A 50 6.66 5.20 -9.24
C ASN A 50 6.26 6.13 -8.09
N VAL A 51 7.17 6.41 -7.17
CA VAL A 51 6.96 7.34 -6.04
C VAL A 51 7.99 8.48 -6.00
N GLY A 52 8.75 8.67 -7.08
CA GLY A 52 9.73 9.75 -7.21
C GLY A 52 11.09 9.46 -6.57
N LEU A 53 11.40 8.18 -6.31
CA LEU A 53 12.71 7.72 -5.87
C LEU A 53 13.52 7.15 -7.05
N PRO A 54 14.86 7.05 -6.93
CA PRO A 54 15.67 6.26 -7.86
C PRO A 54 15.19 4.81 -8.02
N ASP A 55 15.40 4.21 -9.19
CA ASP A 55 15.05 2.81 -9.46
C ASP A 55 15.68 1.85 -8.42
N GLY A 56 14.91 0.83 -8.03
CA GLY A 56 15.27 -0.15 -7.01
C GLY A 56 15.24 0.36 -5.55
N GLN A 57 15.02 1.66 -5.31
CA GLN A 57 14.95 2.18 -3.95
C GLN A 57 13.60 1.86 -3.30
N MET A 58 13.65 1.30 -2.09
CA MET A 58 12.46 1.01 -1.29
C MET A 58 11.69 2.30 -0.94
N GLY A 59 10.37 2.23 -0.99
CA GLY A 59 9.51 3.28 -0.46
C GLY A 59 9.62 3.41 1.06
N ASN A 60 9.08 4.49 1.60
CA ASN A 60 9.00 4.74 3.04
C ASN A 60 7.76 5.57 3.37
N SER A 61 7.47 5.73 4.66
CA SER A 61 6.27 6.43 5.13
C SER A 61 6.20 7.88 4.65
N GLU A 62 7.30 8.63 4.66
CA GLU A 62 7.32 10.03 4.23
C GLU A 62 6.96 10.16 2.74
N VAL A 63 7.67 9.43 1.88
CA VAL A 63 7.46 9.42 0.43
C VAL A 63 6.05 8.94 0.09
N GLY A 64 5.58 7.88 0.74
CA GLY A 64 4.25 7.31 0.54
C GLY A 64 3.13 8.29 0.88
N HIS A 65 3.17 8.88 2.08
CA HIS A 65 2.15 9.85 2.51
C HIS A 65 2.14 11.10 1.64
N LEU A 66 3.32 11.56 1.19
CA LEU A 66 3.45 12.72 0.31
C LEU A 66 2.80 12.47 -1.05
N ASN A 67 3.07 11.32 -1.68
CA ASN A 67 2.48 10.96 -2.97
C ASN A 67 0.95 10.77 -2.87
N ILE A 68 0.46 10.07 -1.83
CA ILE A 68 -0.98 9.87 -1.60
C ILE A 68 -1.69 11.21 -1.40
N GLY A 69 -1.12 12.10 -0.58
CA GLY A 69 -1.70 13.42 -0.32
C GLY A 69 -1.62 14.37 -1.51
N ALA A 70 -0.56 14.27 -2.32
CA ALA A 70 -0.36 15.13 -3.48
C ALA A 70 -1.15 14.69 -4.73
N GLY A 71 -1.50 13.41 -4.84
CA GLY A 71 -2.19 12.87 -6.03
C GLY A 71 -1.33 12.90 -7.30
N ARG A 72 0.00 12.91 -7.14
CA ARG A 72 0.99 12.92 -8.23
C ARG A 72 2.33 12.37 -7.73
N ILE A 73 3.20 11.96 -8.66
CA ILE A 73 4.59 11.62 -8.34
C ILE A 73 5.29 12.86 -7.77
N VAL A 74 5.86 12.72 -6.58
CA VAL A 74 6.67 13.77 -5.93
C VAL A 74 8.13 13.35 -5.90
N TYR A 75 8.92 13.94 -6.80
CA TYR A 75 10.36 13.72 -6.88
C TYR A 75 11.05 14.10 -5.57
N GLN A 76 11.88 13.17 -5.10
CA GLN A 76 12.69 13.28 -3.88
C GLN A 76 14.10 13.77 -4.18
#